data_AF-A0A8B0SUT1-F1
#
_entry.id   AF-A0A8B0SUT1-F1
#
_cell.length_a   1.000
_cell.length_b   1.000
_cell.length_c   1.000
_cell.angle_alpha   90.00
_cell.angle_beta   90.00
_cell.angle_gamma   90.00
#
_symmetry.space_group_name_H-M   'P 1'
#
loop_
_entity.id
_entity.type
_entity.pdbx_description
1 polymer ?
#
loop_
_entity_poly.entity_id
_entity_poly.type
_entity_poly.pdbx_seq_one_letter_code
_entity_poly.pdbx_strand_id
1 'polypeptide(L)' 'MTISYFTVGAVLEEQAGDSDAGERGGTVEQAPLSPLLRAAIDAFDEAGPDAAFEQGLAVIVDGLAKKEARCQER' A
#
# COMPACT_ATOMS: atom_id res chain seq x y z
N MET A 1 10.49 9.00 -12.53
CA MET A 1 9.09 9.31 -12.22
C MET A 1 8.36 8.22 -11.44
N THR A 2 8.89 7.00 -11.32
CA THR A 2 8.26 5.89 -10.57
C THR A 2 7.88 6.21 -9.13
N ILE A 3 8.76 6.86 -8.36
CA ILE A 3 8.49 7.23 -6.97
C ILE A 3 7.30 8.19 -6.90
N SER A 4 7.25 9.20 -7.78
CA SER A 4 6.15 10.17 -7.79
C SER A 4 4.79 9.53 -8.05
N TYR A 5 4.70 8.61 -9.01
CA TYR A 5 3.44 7.89 -9.28
C TYR A 5 3.03 7.00 -8.11
N PHE A 6 3.99 6.31 -7.48
CA PHE A 6 3.73 5.48 -6.31
C PHE A 6 3.20 6.32 -5.14
N THR A 7 3.89 7.42 -4.80
CA THR A 7 3.50 8.29 -3.69
C THR A 7 2.14 8.94 -3.92
N VAL A 8 1.87 9.46 -5.12
CA VAL A 8 0.56 10.05 -5.41
C VAL A 8 -0.55 8.99 -5.34
N GLY A 9 -0.30 7.77 -5.85
CA GLY A 9 -1.26 6.68 -5.76
C GLY A 9 -1.57 6.28 -4.32
N ALA A 10 -0.56 6.14 -3.47
CA ALA A 10 -0.73 5.79 -2.05
C ALA A 10 -1.57 6.83 -1.30
N VAL A 11 -1.26 8.13 -1.51
CA VAL A 11 -1.99 9.23 -0.85
C VAL A 11 -3.45 9.29 -1.31
N LEU A 12 -3.72 9.06 -2.60
CA LEU A 12 -5.10 9.06 -3.11
C LEU A 12 -5.95 7.94 -2.49
N GLU A 13 -5.36 6.75 -2.29
CA GLU A 13 -6.06 5.61 -1.67
C GLU A 13 -6.36 5.88 -0.18
N GLU A 14 -5.38 6.40 0.56
CA GLU A 14 -5.55 6.74 1.97
C GLU A 14 -6.67 7.79 2.18
N GLN A 15 -6.66 8.86 1.38
CA GLN A 15 -7.68 9.91 1.45
C GLN A 15 -9.08 9.42 1.03
N ALA A 16 -9.15 8.48 0.09
CA ALA A 16 -10.40 7.84 -0.30
C ALA A 16 -10.97 6.97 0.82
N GLY A 17 -10.10 6.23 1.53
CA GLY A 17 -10.48 5.43 2.70
C GLY A 17 -11.00 6.28 3.86
N ASP A 18 -10.33 7.38 4.19
CA ASP A 18 -10.77 8.33 5.21
C ASP A 18 -12.14 8.95 4.87
N SER A 19 -12.35 9.26 3.58
CA SER A 19 -13.62 9.81 3.10
C SER A 19 -14.75 8.78 3.16
N ASP A 20 -14.51 7.53 2.75
CA ASP A 20 -15.50 6.44 2.77
C ASP A 20 -15.88 6.02 4.20
N ALA A 21 -14.91 6.00 5.13
CA ALA A 21 -15.17 5.75 6.55
C ALA A 21 -16.11 6.80 7.17
N GLY A 22 -16.03 8.05 6.71
CA GLY A 22 -16.94 9.13 7.10
C GLY A 22 -18.36 9.00 6.53
N GLU A 23 -18.53 8.37 5.36
CA GLU A 23 -19.81 8.21 4.69
C GLU A 23 -20.56 6.90 5.05
N ARG A 24 -19.84 5.83 5.41
CA ARG A 24 -20.40 4.51 5.77
C ARG A 24 -20.97 4.44 7.20
N GLY A 25 -21.83 5.38 7.58
CA GLY A 25 -22.49 5.46 8.91
C GLY A 25 -23.45 4.32 9.27
N GLY A 26 -23.05 3.06 9.15
CA GLY A 26 -23.81 1.86 9.52
C GLY A 26 -22.98 0.58 9.39
N THR A 27 -23.28 -0.42 10.22
CA THR A 27 -22.66 -1.76 10.18
C THR A 27 -22.82 -2.38 8.81
N VAL A 28 -21.77 -2.29 7.98
CA VAL A 28 -21.66 -3.04 6.75
C VAL A 28 -21.46 -4.50 7.14
N GLU A 29 -22.44 -5.35 6.83
CA GLU A 29 -22.25 -6.80 6.91
C GLU A 29 -21.12 -7.17 5.97
N GLN A 30 -19.94 -7.47 6.54
CA GLN A 30 -18.79 -7.88 5.73
C GLN A 30 -19.17 -9.16 4.99
N ALA A 31 -19.10 -9.10 3.65
CA ALA A 31 -19.19 -10.30 2.84
C ALA A 31 -18.17 -11.34 3.33
N PRO A 32 -18.49 -12.64 3.31
CA PRO A 32 -17.58 -13.67 3.79
C PRO A 32 -16.29 -13.67 2.95
N LEU A 33 -15.21 -13.13 3.53
CA LEU A 33 -13.87 -13.12 2.93
C LEU A 33 -13.19 -14.48 3.10
N SER A 34 -12.36 -14.86 2.12
CA SER A 34 -11.47 -16.01 2.24
C SER A 34 -10.46 -15.79 3.38
N PRO A 35 -9.98 -16.86 4.05
CA PRO A 35 -9.08 -16.72 5.21
C PRO A 35 -7.81 -15.93 4.90
N LEU A 36 -7.21 -16.14 3.72
CA LEU A 36 -6.00 -15.44 3.29
C LEU A 36 -6.27 -13.93 3.12
N LEU A 37 -7.39 -13.58 2.49
CA LEU A 37 -7.73 -12.18 2.23
C LEU A 37 -8.05 -11.44 3.54
N ARG A 38 -8.77 -12.09 4.46
CA ARG A 38 -9.04 -11.52 5.78
C ARG A 38 -7.74 -11.27 6.55
N ALA A 39 -6.86 -12.26 6.63
CA ALA A 39 -5.57 -12.11 7.31
C ALA A 39 -4.68 -11.04 6.68
N ALA A 40 -4.74 -10.86 5.36
CA ALA A 40 -4.00 -9.78 4.69
C ALA A 40 -4.55 -8.40 5.09
N ILE A 41 -5.87 -8.20 5.04
CA ILE A 41 -6.51 -6.94 5.44
C ILE A 41 -6.19 -6.62 6.90
N ASP A 42 -6.38 -7.58 7.81
CA ASP A 42 -6.08 -7.40 9.23
C ASP A 42 -4.60 -6.99 9.46
N ALA A 43 -3.67 -7.60 8.72
CA ALA A 43 -2.25 -7.26 8.81
C ALA A 43 -1.93 -5.85 8.28
N PHE A 44 -2.60 -5.39 7.22
CA PHE A 44 -2.44 -4.03 6.70
C PHE A 44 -3.06 -2.99 7.63
N ASP A 45 -4.24 -3.27 8.18
CA ASP A 45 -4.92 -2.40 9.14
C ASP A 45 -4.12 -2.27 10.44
N GLU A 46 -3.54 -3.36 10.95
CA GLU A 46 -2.69 -3.35 12.15
C GLU A 46 -1.38 -2.58 11.92
N ALA A 47 -0.76 -2.72 10.75
CA ALA A 47 0.49 -2.04 10.42
C ALA A 47 0.30 -0.54 10.13
N GLY A 48 -0.84 -0.17 9.55
CA GLY A 48 -1.19 1.20 9.18
C GLY A 48 -0.62 1.65 7.83
N PRO A 49 -1.14 2.78 7.29
CA PRO A 49 -0.83 3.26 5.94
C PRO A 49 0.64 3.63 5.75
N ASP A 50 1.26 4.28 6.75
CA ASP A 50 2.68 4.67 6.71
C ASP A 50 3.60 3.44 6.55
N ALA A 51 3.35 2.38 7.31
CA ALA A 51 4.18 1.17 7.25
C ALA A 51 4.07 0.48 5.88
N ALA A 52 2.86 0.41 5.31
CA ALA A 52 2.63 -0.12 3.99
C ALA A 52 3.30 0.73 2.89
N PHE A 53 3.23 2.06 3.01
CA PHE A 53 3.89 3.00 2.11
C PHE A 53 5.41 2.83 2.12
N GLU A 54 6.03 2.84 3.31
CA GLU A 54 7.47 2.70 3.48
C GLU A 54 7.98 1.34 2.97
N GLN A 55 7.22 0.27 3.20
CA GLN A 55 7.56 -1.04 2.66
C GLN A 55 7.56 -1.03 1.12
N GLY A 56 6.54 -0.44 0.49
CA GLY A 56 6.49 -0.31 -0.97
C GLY A 56 7.62 0.57 -1.52
N LEU A 57 7.93 1.68 -0.85
CA LEU A 57 9.01 2.57 -1.24
C LEU A 57 10.38 1.87 -1.15
N ALA A 58 10.63 1.11 -0.08
CA ALA A 58 11.85 0.35 0.09
C ALA A 58 12.05 -0.67 -1.04
N VAL A 59 11.00 -1.40 -1.44
CA VAL A 59 11.05 -2.36 -2.55
C VAL A 59 11.39 -1.66 -3.87
N ILE A 60 10.81 -0.49 -4.13
CA ILE A 60 11.13 0.30 -5.33
C ILE A 60 12.60 0.71 -5.30
N VAL A 61 13.07 1.33 -4.22
CA VAL A 61 14.47 1.81 -4.10
C VAL A 61 15.47 0.66 -4.26
N ASP A 62 15.22 -0.48 -3.60
CA ASP A 62 16.03 -1.69 -3.75
C ASP A 62 16.11 -2.17 -5.20
N GLY A 63 14.97 -2.14 -5.90
CA GLY A 63 14.89 -2.51 -7.31
C GLY A 63 15.71 -1.57 -8.20
N LEU A 64 15.68 -0.26 -7.94
CA LEU A 64 16.49 0.72 -8.65
C LEU A 64 17.99 0.51 -8.38
N ALA A 65 18.39 0.36 -7.11
CA ALA A 65 19.78 0.13 -6.73
C ALA A 65 20.37 -1.11 -7.43
N LYS A 66 19.61 -2.22 -7.45
CA LYS A 66 20.00 -3.45 -8.17
C LYS A 66 20.11 -3.24 -9.67
N LYS A 67 19.30 -2.36 -10.27
CA LYS A 67 19.37 -2.04 -11.70
C LYS A 67 20.61 -1.20 -12.02
N GLU A 68 20.92 -0.21 -11.19
CA GLU A 68 22.10 0.64 -11.34
C GLU A 68 23.40 -0.16 -11.23
N ALA A 69 23.50 -1.04 -10.22
CA ALA A 69 24.66 -1.92 -10.04
C ALA A 69 24.91 -2.78 -11.30
N ARG A 70 23.87 -3.39 -11.87
CA ARG A 70 23.97 -4.17 -13.12
C ARG A 70 24.39 -3.34 -14.34
N CYS A 71 24.14 -2.02 -14.34
CA CYS A 71 24.56 -1.13 -15.42
C CYS A 71 26.04 -0.73 -15.29
N GLN A 72 26.61 -0.70 -14.08
CA GLN A 72 28.04 -0.41 -13.86
C GLN A 72 28.94 -1.61 -14.13
N GLU A 73 28.40 -2.83 -14.09
CA GLU A 73 29.11 -4.07 -14.41
C GLU A 73 29.14 -4.40 -15.92
N ARG A 74 28.54 -3.54 -16.76
CA ARG A 74 28.50 -3.67 -18.23
C ARG A 74 29.39 -2.63 -18.90
#